data_AF-A0A820NQS8-F1
#
_entry.id   AF-A0A820NQS8-F1
#
_cell.length_a   1.000
_cell.length_b   1.000
_cell.length_c   1.000
_cell.angle_alpha   90.00
_cell.angle_beta   90.00
_cell.angle_gamma   90.00
#
_symmetry.space_group_name_H-M   'P 1'
#
loop_
_entity.id
_entity.type
_entity.pdbx_description
1 polymer ?
#
loop_
_entity_poly.entity_id
_entity_poly.type
_entity_poly.pdbx_seq_one_letter_code
_entity_poly.pdbx_strand_id
1 'polypeptide(L)'
;MEDLIWTSSLPTTTFISDIRDDELIKSLGKLGTTCTDDYYCRQSVSQSHCYNGKCSCMDNYISLDSYTCTEDKNQDLITTTISAAYKSLLGGKCQIDQNCQTGDAVCLNNICTCPNDYFPIDGWNCLADP
;
A
#
# COMPACT_ATOMS: atom_id res chain seq x y z
N MET A 1 51.42 16.99 -2.21
CA MET A 1 51.17 17.40 -3.60
C MET A 1 51.17 16.08 -4.38
N GLU A 2 50.05 15.50 -4.79
CA GLU A 2 48.66 15.97 -4.97
C GLU A 2 47.71 14.78 -4.75
N ASP A 3 46.50 15.11 -4.28
CA ASP A 3 45.35 14.23 -4.01
C ASP A 3 44.78 13.59 -5.28
N LEU A 4 44.26 12.35 -5.23
CA LEU A 4 43.24 11.91 -6.21
C LEU A 4 42.25 10.83 -5.68
N ILE A 5 41.12 11.35 -5.20
CA ILE A 5 39.71 10.99 -5.46
C ILE A 5 39.15 9.60 -5.05
N TRP A 6 38.28 9.67 -4.04
CA TRP A 6 37.18 8.78 -3.72
C TRP A 6 36.27 8.56 -4.94
N THR A 7 36.22 7.34 -5.47
CA THR A 7 35.16 6.95 -6.40
C THR A 7 34.09 6.18 -5.63
N SER A 8 33.04 6.90 -5.25
CA SER A 8 31.74 6.32 -4.93
C SER A 8 31.12 5.78 -6.23
N SER A 9 31.45 4.55 -6.60
CA SER A 9 30.67 3.81 -7.57
C SER A 9 29.43 3.26 -6.85
N LEU A 10 28.39 4.09 -6.80
CA LEU A 10 27.03 3.59 -6.62
C LEU A 10 26.77 2.59 -7.76
N PRO A 11 26.43 1.33 -7.47
CA PRO A 11 26.04 0.42 -8.53
C PRO A 11 24.75 0.95 -9.18
N THR A 12 24.88 1.17 -10.47
CA THR A 12 23.83 1.32 -11.46
C THR A 12 22.67 0.37 -11.20
N THR A 13 21.45 0.92 -11.13
CA THR A 13 20.17 0.24 -11.37
C THR A 13 20.13 -1.21 -10.86
N THR A 14 19.87 -1.38 -9.57
CA THR A 14 19.54 -2.69 -9.02
C THR A 14 18.23 -3.15 -9.65
N PHE A 15 18.31 -3.89 -10.75
CA PHE A 15 17.27 -4.85 -11.10
C PHE A 15 17.21 -5.81 -9.91
N ILE A 16 16.12 -5.75 -9.14
CA ILE A 16 15.92 -6.54 -7.93
C ILE A 16 15.54 -7.98 -8.33
N SER A 17 16.30 -8.62 -9.21
CA SER A 17 16.10 -10.01 -9.59
C SER A 17 16.86 -10.99 -8.68
N ASP A 18 17.79 -10.52 -7.84
CA ASP A 18 18.80 -11.40 -7.21
C ASP A 18 18.96 -11.27 -5.69
N ILE A 19 18.08 -10.58 -4.97
CA ILE A 19 18.15 -10.49 -3.51
C ILE A 19 17.37 -11.67 -2.89
N ARG A 20 18.07 -12.77 -2.57
CA ARG A 20 17.57 -13.87 -1.74
C ARG A 20 17.79 -13.59 -0.25
N ASP A 21 17.27 -12.47 0.23
CA ASP A 21 17.26 -12.16 1.67
C ASP A 21 15.80 -12.11 2.13
N ASP A 22 15.36 -13.15 2.83
CA ASP A 22 13.96 -13.43 3.20
C ASP A 22 13.34 -12.29 4.04
N GLU A 23 14.16 -11.57 4.82
CA GLU A 23 13.73 -10.39 5.58
C GLU A 23 13.55 -9.14 4.71
N LEU A 24 14.38 -8.96 3.68
CA LEU A 24 14.27 -7.80 2.79
C LEU A 24 13.05 -7.92 1.87
N ILE A 25 12.77 -9.14 1.39
CA ILE A 25 11.59 -9.44 0.58
C ILE A 25 10.31 -9.12 1.36
N LYS A 26 10.21 -9.54 2.63
CA LYS A 26 9.07 -9.24 3.50
C LYS A 26 8.82 -7.74 3.65
N SER A 27 9.87 -6.95 3.86
CA SER A 27 9.75 -5.48 4.01
C SER A 27 9.33 -4.79 2.70
N LEU A 28 9.78 -5.30 1.55
CA LEU A 28 9.56 -4.70 0.24
C LEU A 28 8.22 -5.08 -0.41
N GLY A 29 7.62 -6.21 -0.04
CA GLY A 29 6.36 -6.69 -0.62
C GLY A 29 5.10 -6.40 0.21
N LYS A 30 5.19 -5.60 1.28
CA LYS A 30 4.02 -5.23 2.09
C LYS A 30 3.02 -4.38 1.28
N LEU A 31 1.78 -4.30 1.73
CA LEU A 31 0.77 -3.47 1.05
C LEU A 31 1.19 -1.99 1.02
N GLY A 32 0.97 -1.35 -0.13
CA GLY A 32 1.29 0.05 -0.39
C GLY A 32 2.74 0.34 -0.80
N THR A 33 3.67 -0.64 -0.72
CA THR A 33 5.03 -0.45 -1.25
C THR A 33 5.09 -0.61 -2.75
N THR A 34 6.12 0.01 -3.34
CA THR A 34 6.37 -0.04 -4.78
C THR A 34 6.65 -1.48 -5.22
N CYS A 35 6.07 -1.86 -6.35
CA CYS A 35 6.27 -3.16 -6.99
C CYS A 35 6.36 -3.00 -8.50
N THR A 36 6.91 -4.02 -9.15
CA THR A 36 6.92 -4.15 -10.62
C THR A 36 6.19 -5.39 -11.12
N ASP A 37 5.95 -6.36 -10.23
CA ASP A 37 5.30 -7.64 -10.53
C ASP A 37 4.58 -8.15 -9.28
N ASP A 38 3.44 -8.82 -9.50
CA ASP A 38 2.64 -9.54 -8.52
C ASP A 38 3.46 -10.56 -7.70
N TYR A 39 4.52 -11.13 -8.27
CA TYR A 39 5.38 -12.09 -7.57
C TYR A 39 5.89 -11.53 -6.24
N TYR A 40 6.37 -10.29 -6.22
CA TYR A 40 6.94 -9.68 -5.01
C TYR A 40 5.87 -9.44 -3.93
N CYS A 41 4.69 -9.00 -4.35
CA CYS A 41 3.57 -8.77 -3.44
C CYS A 41 3.11 -10.11 -2.84
N ARG A 42 2.91 -11.14 -3.66
CA ARG A 42 2.45 -12.47 -3.21
C ARG A 42 3.43 -13.20 -2.31
N GLN A 43 4.73 -12.96 -2.45
CA GLN A 43 5.75 -13.53 -1.58
C GLN A 43 5.65 -13.00 -0.13
N SER A 44 5.12 -11.79 0.06
CA SER A 44 5.04 -11.15 1.38
C SER A 44 3.61 -11.13 1.93
N VAL A 45 2.63 -10.94 1.06
CA VAL A 45 1.21 -10.85 1.40
C VAL A 45 0.43 -11.75 0.46
N SER A 46 -0.05 -12.88 0.97
CA SER A 46 -0.95 -13.75 0.23
C SER A 46 -2.18 -12.98 -0.26
N GLN A 47 -2.67 -13.31 -1.46
CA GLN A 47 -3.83 -12.64 -2.08
C GLN A 47 -3.62 -11.14 -2.37
N SER A 48 -2.37 -10.73 -2.61
CA SER A 48 -2.03 -9.40 -3.13
C SER A 48 -1.49 -9.48 -4.57
N HIS A 49 -1.54 -8.36 -5.28
CA HIS A 49 -0.98 -8.20 -6.62
C HIS A 49 -0.37 -6.80 -6.77
N CYS A 50 0.41 -6.61 -7.82
CA CYS A 50 1.00 -5.33 -8.14
C CYS A 50 0.01 -4.49 -8.95
N TYR A 51 -0.62 -3.54 -8.28
CA TYR A 51 -1.61 -2.65 -8.87
C TYR A 51 -1.06 -1.23 -8.95
N ASN A 52 -0.98 -0.67 -10.16
CA ASN A 52 -0.49 0.69 -10.40
C ASN A 52 0.89 0.96 -9.75
N GLY A 53 1.77 -0.04 -9.83
CA GLY A 53 3.12 0.01 -9.25
C GLY A 53 3.17 -0.09 -7.73
N LYS A 54 2.07 -0.45 -7.05
CA LYS A 54 2.04 -0.70 -5.60
C LYS A 54 1.39 -2.04 -5.25
N CYS A 55 1.87 -2.71 -4.20
CA CYS A 55 1.23 -3.93 -3.72
C CYS A 55 -0.14 -3.62 -3.11
N SER A 56 -1.18 -4.28 -3.62
CA SER A 56 -2.57 -4.11 -3.19
C SER A 56 -3.25 -5.47 -3.10
N CYS A 57 -4.32 -5.60 -2.31
CA CYS A 57 -5.10 -6.83 -2.28
C CYS A 57 -5.74 -7.10 -3.66
N MET A 58 -5.87 -8.38 -4.01
CA MET A 58 -6.63 -8.85 -5.17
C MET A 58 -8.12 -8.50 -5.06
N ASP A 59 -8.83 -8.57 -6.18
CA ASP A 59 -10.29 -8.36 -6.19
C ASP A 59 -10.98 -9.28 -5.17
N ASN A 60 -11.95 -8.73 -4.45
CA ASN A 60 -12.69 -9.39 -3.36
C ASN A 60 -11.86 -9.68 -2.09
N TYR A 61 -10.66 -9.11 -1.97
CA TYR A 61 -9.89 -9.09 -0.73
C TYR A 61 -9.73 -7.66 -0.22
N ILE A 62 -9.80 -7.49 1.10
CA ILE A 62 -9.57 -6.22 1.80
C ILE A 62 -8.32 -6.33 2.69
N SER A 63 -7.59 -5.22 2.82
CA SER A 63 -6.42 -5.12 3.67
C SER A 63 -6.84 -5.02 5.15
N LEU A 64 -6.46 -5.98 5.98
CA LEU A 64 -6.64 -5.87 7.43
C LEU A 64 -5.50 -5.04 8.07
N ASP A 65 -4.28 -5.26 7.57
CA ASP A 65 -3.06 -4.58 7.94
C ASP A 65 -2.09 -4.54 6.74
N SER A 66 -0.84 -4.11 6.92
CA SER A 66 0.13 -4.03 5.81
C SER A 66 0.59 -5.39 5.26
N TYR A 67 0.25 -6.49 5.92
CA TYR A 67 0.70 -7.85 5.61
C TYR A 67 -0.44 -8.85 5.40
N THR A 68 -1.69 -8.41 5.52
CA THR A 68 -2.85 -9.30 5.55
C THR A 68 -3.92 -8.82 4.58
N CYS A 69 -4.22 -9.63 3.57
CA CYS A 69 -5.42 -9.53 2.75
C CYS A 69 -6.41 -10.62 3.20
N THR A 70 -7.63 -10.21 3.55
CA THR A 70 -8.72 -11.12 3.95
C THR A 70 -9.88 -11.02 2.97
N GLU A 71 -10.61 -12.11 2.78
CA GLU A 71 -11.79 -12.11 1.93
C GLU A 71 -12.80 -11.07 2.41
N ASP A 72 -13.37 -10.33 1.45
CA ASP A 72 -14.47 -9.43 1.69
C ASP A 72 -15.76 -10.24 1.89
N LYS A 73 -15.98 -10.69 3.12
CA LYS A 73 -17.21 -11.41 3.50
C LYS A 73 -18.49 -10.54 3.37
N ASN A 74 -18.40 -9.28 2.93
CA ASN A 74 -19.57 -8.46 2.61
C ASN A 74 -20.12 -8.67 1.20
N GLN A 75 -19.57 -9.58 0.39
CA GLN A 75 -20.09 -9.81 -0.96
C GLN A 75 -21.49 -10.48 -1.00
N ASP A 76 -22.06 -10.79 0.18
CA ASP A 76 -23.40 -11.38 0.32
C ASP A 76 -24.34 -10.62 1.28
N LEU A 77 -24.02 -9.36 1.65
CA LEU A 77 -24.93 -8.57 2.49
C LEU A 77 -25.61 -7.44 1.71
N ILE A 78 -26.44 -7.84 0.75
CA ILE A 78 -27.63 -7.06 0.41
C ILE A 78 -28.59 -7.19 1.61
N THR A 79 -28.33 -6.51 2.73
CA THR A 79 -29.32 -6.22 3.78
C THR A 79 -28.73 -5.28 4.82
N THR A 80 -29.00 -3.99 4.64
CA THR A 80 -29.71 -3.21 5.66
C THR A 80 -29.20 -3.31 7.10
N THR A 81 -27.91 -3.10 7.35
CA THR A 81 -27.47 -2.55 8.63
C THR A 81 -26.14 -1.84 8.43
N ILE A 82 -26.19 -0.51 8.29
CA ILE A 82 -25.14 0.49 8.55
C ILE A 82 -23.81 -0.15 9.01
N SER A 83 -23.01 -0.71 8.09
CA SER A 83 -21.81 -1.46 8.46
C SER A 83 -20.56 -0.65 8.13
N ALA A 84 -20.14 0.11 9.13
CA ALA A 84 -18.83 0.74 9.24
C ALA A 84 -17.67 -0.28 9.34
N ALA A 85 -17.63 -1.31 8.48
CA ALA A 85 -16.86 -2.53 8.74
C ALA A 85 -15.84 -2.93 7.64
N TYR A 86 -15.61 -2.10 6.62
CA TYR A 86 -14.42 -2.25 5.78
C TYR A 86 -13.62 -0.96 5.81
N LYS A 87 -12.31 -1.07 6.07
CA LYS A 87 -11.37 0.05 6.11
C LYS A 87 -10.37 -0.13 4.97
N SER A 88 -10.29 0.87 4.11
CA SER A 88 -9.42 0.95 2.94
C SER A 88 -8.26 1.89 3.19
N LEU A 89 -7.11 1.56 2.62
CA LEU A 89 -5.93 2.42 2.61
C LEU A 89 -6.15 3.68 1.77
N LEU A 90 -5.24 4.64 1.88
CA LEU A 90 -5.18 5.76 0.95
C LEU A 90 -5.05 5.25 -0.51
N GLY A 91 -5.91 5.75 -1.39
CA GLY A 91 -6.09 5.27 -2.77
C GLY A 91 -7.08 4.10 -2.93
N GLY A 92 -7.54 3.50 -1.83
CA GLY A 92 -8.53 2.42 -1.83
C GLY A 92 -9.98 2.93 -1.93
N LYS A 93 -10.91 2.02 -2.23
CA LYS A 93 -12.34 2.35 -2.41
C LYS A 93 -13.04 2.65 -1.07
N CYS A 94 -13.99 3.57 -1.08
CA CYS A 94 -14.80 3.92 0.09
C CYS A 94 -16.21 4.38 -0.32
N GLN A 95 -17.13 4.42 0.64
CA GLN A 95 -18.45 5.04 0.51
C GLN A 95 -18.67 6.18 1.49
N ILE A 96 -18.06 6.09 2.68
CA ILE A 96 -18.05 7.09 3.74
C ILE A 96 -16.64 7.21 4.32
N ASP A 97 -16.33 8.32 5.01
CA ASP A 97 -15.01 8.56 5.61
C ASP A 97 -14.59 7.44 6.59
N GLN A 98 -15.56 6.83 7.28
CA GLN A 98 -15.31 5.71 8.19
C GLN A 98 -14.84 4.43 7.47
N ASN A 99 -14.99 4.37 6.15
CA ASN A 99 -14.36 3.32 5.34
C ASN A 99 -12.88 3.58 5.08
N CYS A 100 -12.32 4.71 5.49
CA CYS A 100 -10.90 4.98 5.36
C CYS A 100 -10.15 4.58 6.64
N GLN A 101 -9.03 3.88 6.46
CA GLN A 101 -8.29 3.34 7.59
C GLN A 101 -7.51 4.41 8.34
N THR A 102 -6.96 5.38 7.61
CA THR A 102 -6.29 6.56 8.13
C THR A 102 -7.29 7.44 8.87
N GLY A 103 -6.98 7.79 10.13
CA GLY A 103 -7.89 8.54 11.01
C GLY A 103 -8.31 9.91 10.46
N ASP A 104 -7.50 10.49 9.58
CA ASP A 104 -7.75 11.81 8.98
C ASP A 104 -8.15 11.72 7.50
N ALA A 105 -8.18 10.53 6.89
CA ALA A 105 -8.54 10.40 5.49
C ALA A 105 -10.05 10.57 5.28
N VAL A 106 -10.39 11.21 4.17
CA VAL A 106 -11.76 11.44 3.73
C VAL A 106 -12.07 10.59 2.51
N CYS A 107 -13.33 10.21 2.35
CA CYS A 107 -13.82 9.52 1.19
C CYS A 107 -14.23 10.51 0.11
N LEU A 108 -13.30 10.81 -0.80
CA LEU A 108 -13.54 11.73 -1.90
C LEU A 108 -13.65 10.95 -3.22
N ASN A 109 -14.74 11.15 -3.95
CA ASN A 109 -15.00 10.46 -5.23
C ASN A 109 -14.90 8.92 -5.11
N ASN A 110 -15.37 8.37 -3.99
CA ASN A 110 -15.28 6.94 -3.65
C ASN A 110 -13.85 6.41 -3.46
N ILE A 111 -12.87 7.29 -3.24
CA ILE A 111 -11.48 6.94 -2.96
C ILE A 111 -11.05 7.58 -1.64
N CYS A 112 -10.42 6.79 -0.77
CA CYS A 112 -9.80 7.31 0.45
C CYS A 112 -8.62 8.20 0.09
N THR A 113 -8.69 9.47 0.48
CA THR A 113 -7.66 10.46 0.20
C THR A 113 -7.34 11.28 1.44
N CYS A 114 -6.20 11.95 1.45
CA CYS A 114 -5.92 12.95 2.46
C CYS A 114 -6.86 14.15 2.31
N PRO A 115 -7.24 14.78 3.43
CA PRO A 115 -8.07 15.98 3.43
C PRO A 115 -7.30 17.15 2.82
N ASN A 116 -8.01 18.23 2.52
CA ASN A 116 -7.40 19.44 1.96
C ASN A 116 -6.24 19.91 2.83
N ASP A 117 -5.16 20.37 2.19
CA ASP A 117 -3.91 20.83 2.82
C ASP A 117 -3.03 19.70 3.42
N TYR A 118 -3.40 18.43 3.20
CA TYR A 118 -2.59 17.27 3.57
C TYR A 118 -2.24 16.41 2.35
N PHE A 119 -1.06 15.81 2.36
CA PHE A 119 -0.60 14.89 1.32
C PHE A 119 -0.28 13.50 1.89
N PRO A 120 -0.51 12.43 1.09
CA PRO A 120 -0.21 11.07 1.51
C PRO A 120 1.31 10.85 1.56
N ILE A 121 1.85 10.58 2.75
CA ILE A 121 3.27 10.22 2.91
C ILE A 121 3.52 8.72 2.77
N ASP A 122 2.48 7.92 3.01
CA ASP A 122 2.45 6.49 2.75
C ASP A 122 0.98 6.04 2.54
N GLY A 123 0.69 4.74 2.60
CA GLY A 123 -0.68 4.22 2.43
C GLY A 123 -1.62 4.47 3.63
N TRP A 124 -1.10 5.06 4.71
CA TRP A 124 -1.74 5.11 6.03
C TRP A 124 -1.74 6.50 6.65
N ASN A 125 -0.86 7.39 6.23
CA ASN A 125 -0.60 8.65 6.90
C ASN A 125 -0.74 9.83 5.94
N CYS A 126 -1.39 10.88 6.45
CA CYS A 126 -1.50 12.18 5.83
C CYS A 126 -0.61 13.16 6.60
N LEU A 127 0.17 13.97 5.89
CA LEU A 127 1.02 15.01 6.47
C LEU A 127 0.55 16.37 5.97
N ALA A 128 0.39 17.34 6.87
CA ALA A 128 0.07 18.71 6.50
C ALA A 128 1.25 19.36 5.76
N ASP A 129 0.97 20.14 4.72
CA ASP A 129 1.95 21.07 4.14
C ASP A 129 2.18 22.21 5.15
N PRO A 130 3.42 22.44 5.62
CA PRO A 130 3.72 23.45 6.65
C PRO A 130 3.43 24.91 6.24
#